data_AF-A0A060QHC1-F1
#
_entry.id   AF-A0A060QHC1-F1
#
_cell.length_a   1.000
_cell.length_b   1.000
_cell.length_c   1.000
_cell.angle_alpha   90.00
_cell.angle_beta   90.00
_cell.angle_gamma   90.00
#
_symmetry.space_group_name_H-M   'P 1'
#
loop_
_entity.id
_entity.type
_entity.pdbx_description
1 polymer ?
#
loop_
_entity_poly.entity_id
_entity_poly.type
_entity_poly.pdbx_seq_one_letter_code
_entity_poly.pdbx_strand_id
1 'polypeptide(L)' 'MIAVAGGPDKHHAILAALRSGIVTSLVTDRDTAAFLLG' A
#
# COMPACT_ATOMS: atom_id res chain seq x y z
N MET A 1 -1.90 -3.50 -13.25
CA MET A 1 -0.81 -4.20 -12.52
C MET A 1 -1.26 -4.39 -11.08
N ILE A 2 -1.07 -5.57 -10.51
CA ILE A 2 -1.44 -5.84 -9.11
C ILE A 2 -0.14 -5.90 -8.30
N ALA A 3 0.01 -5.01 -7.32
CA ALA A 3 1.12 -5.01 -6.39
C ALA A 3 0.80 -5.89 -5.17
N VAL A 4 1.83 -6.50 -4.58
CA VAL A 4 1.73 -7.24 -3.32
C VAL A 4 2.81 -6.72 -2.39
N ALA A 5 2.41 -6.07 -1.30
CA ALA A 5 3.31 -5.49 -0.31
C ALA A 5 2.56 -5.27 1.00
N GLY A 6 3.29 -5.27 2.12
CA GLY A 6 2.77 -5.04 3.45
C GLY A 6 3.88 -4.91 4.48
N GLY A 7 3.54 -4.43 5.68
CA GLY A 7 4.43 -4.21 6.81
C GLY A 7 4.66 -2.72 7.14
N PRO A 8 4.88 -2.40 8.43
CA PRO A 8 4.95 -1.02 8.94
C PRO A 8 6.10 -0.19 8.36
N ASP A 9 7.21 -0.83 8.00
CA ASP A 9 8.36 -0.21 7.34
C ASP A 9 8.04 0.32 5.94
N LYS A 10 7.01 -0.23 5.27
CA LYS A 10 6.66 0.07 3.87
C LYS A 10 5.45 0.96 3.71
N HIS A 11 4.73 1.29 4.78
CA HIS A 11 3.50 2.07 4.75
C HIS A 11 3.57 3.32 3.87
N HIS A 12 4.60 4.15 4.05
CA HIS A 12 4.75 5.40 3.31
C HIS A 12 5.12 5.17 1.84
N ALA A 13 5.92 4.14 1.55
CA ALA A 13 6.27 3.78 0.18
C ALA A 13 5.05 3.24 -0.58
N ILE A 14 4.24 2.39 0.06
CA ILE A 14 3.00 1.86 -0.49
C ILE A 14 2.01 2.98 -0.77
N LEU A 15 1.82 3.91 0.19
CA LEU A 15 0.94 5.06 0.02
C LEU A 15 1.40 5.97 -1.14
N ALA A 16 2.71 6.23 -1.24
CA ALA A 16 3.26 7.02 -2.34
C ALA A 16 3.04 6.33 -3.70
N ALA A 17 3.27 5.01 -3.78
CA ALA A 17 3.05 4.24 -5.00
C ALA A 17 1.59 4.31 -5.47
N LEU A 18 0.62 4.14 -4.56
CA LEU A 18 -0.81 4.29 -4.85
C LEU A 18 -1.15 5.71 -5.32
N ARG A 19 -0.69 6.74 -4.60
CA ARG A 19 -0.98 8.15 -4.94
C ARG A 19 -0.34 8.59 -6.25
N SER A 20 0.81 8.01 -6.62
CA SER A 20 1.46 8.28 -7.90
C SER A 20 0.72 7.65 -9.10
N GLY A 21 -0.17 6.69 -8.85
CA GLY A 21 -0.83 5.92 -9.91
C GLY A 21 0.05 4.89 -10.61
N ILE A 22 1.32 4.72 -10.20
CA ILE A 22 2.22 3.66 -10.73
C ILE A 22 1.61 2.27 -10.51
N VAL A 23 0.89 2.09 -9.40
CA VAL A 23 0.06 0.90 -9.14
C VAL A 23 -1.36 1.33 -8.82
N THR A 24 -2.34 0.62 -9.38
CA THR A 24 -3.77 0.90 -9.22
C THR A 24 -4.50 -0.19 -8.44
N SER A 25 -3.82 -1.27 -8.07
CA SER A 25 -4.38 -2.41 -7.34
C SER A 25 -3.33 -2.97 -6.39
N LEU A 26 -3.72 -3.26 -5.15
CA LEU A 26 -2.83 -3.71 -4.08
C LEU A 26 -3.46 -4.88 -3.31
N VAL A 27 -2.67 -5.93 -3.08
CA VAL A 27 -2.92 -6.97 -2.08
C VAL A 27 -1.97 -6.72 -0.90
N THR A 28 -2.51 -6.64 0.31
CA THR A 28 -1.77 -6.26 1.53
C THR A 28 -2.33 -6.93 2.78
N ASP A 29 -1.60 -6.88 3.88
CA ASP A 29 -2.08 -7.27 5.21
C ASP A 29 -3.01 -6.24 5.87
N ARG A 30 -3.64 -6.67 6.97
CA ARG A 30 -4.63 -5.88 7.73
C ARG A 30 -4.06 -4.59 8.32
N ASP A 31 -2.84 -4.62 8.85
CA ASP A 31 -2.26 -3.48 9.57
C ASP A 31 -1.88 -2.37 8.59
N THR A 32 -1.33 -2.76 7.44
CA THR A 32 -1.06 -1.84 6.34
C THR A 32 -2.36 -1.25 5.78
N ALA A 33 -3.40 -2.07 5.60
CA ALA A 33 -4.71 -1.58 5.17
C ALA A 33 -5.30 -0.58 6.17
N ALA A 34 -5.17 -0.85 7.47
CA ALA A 34 -5.62 0.06 8.53
C ALA A 34 -4.87 1.39 8.50
N PHE A 35 -3.54 1.38 8.30
CA PHE A 35 -2.76 2.61 8.13
C PHE A 35 -3.19 3.41 6.90
N LEU A 36 -3.46 2.75 5.77
CA LEU A 36 -3.83 3.43 4.52
C LEU A 36 -5.24 4.04 4.55
N LEU A 37 -6.13 3.51 5.40
CA LEU A 37 -7.53 3.93 5.54
C LEU A 37 -7.77 4.89 6.71
N GLY A 38 -6.80 5.05 7.62
CA GLY A 38 -6.82 6.04 8.70
C GLY A 38 -6.40 7.42 8.22
#